data_AF-A0A4U3M8G9-F1
#
_entry.id   AF-A0A4U3M8G9-F1
#
_cell.length_a   1.000
_cell.length_b   1.000
_cell.length_c   1.000
_cell.angle_alpha   90.00
_cell.angle_beta   90.00
_cell.angle_gamma   90.00
#
_symmetry.space_group_name_H-M   'P 1'
#
loop_
_entity.id
_entity.type
_entity.pdbx_description
1 polymer ?
#
loop_
_entity_poly.entity_id
_entity_poly.type
_entity_poly.pdbx_seq_one_letter_code
_entity_poly.pdbx_strand_id
1 'polypeptide(L)' 'MKSAMSESGRKWGLRLHLLFYVLSNVAQVIVWRLYDSDHFFWPMWSIVFWGIGLGFHYWAVISPPRAKSL' A
#
# COMPACT_ATOMS: atom_id res chain seq x y z
N MET A 1 -2.61 11.85 24.54
CA MET A 1 -3.86 11.15 24.12
C MET A 1 -3.67 10.64 22.70
N LYS A 2 -3.76 9.34 22.44
CA LYS A 2 -3.89 8.83 21.06
C LYS A 2 -5.32 9.15 20.61
N SER A 3 -5.50 10.09 19.68
CA SER A 3 -6.82 10.33 19.11
C SER A 3 -7.26 9.07 18.36
N ALA A 4 -8.38 8.48 18.78
CA ALA A 4 -8.98 7.38 18.04
C ALA A 4 -9.39 7.92 16.67
N MET A 5 -8.65 7.55 15.62
CA MET A 5 -9.01 7.89 14.25
C MET A 5 -10.40 7.33 13.96
N SER A 6 -11.29 8.17 13.41
CA SER A 6 -12.61 7.73 12.99
C SER A 6 -12.51 6.61 11.96
N GLU A 7 -13.53 5.76 11.87
CA GLU A 7 -13.58 4.68 10.89
C GLU A 7 -13.40 5.21 9.46
N SER A 8 -14.01 6.35 9.16
CA SER A 8 -13.83 7.09 7.90
C SER A 8 -12.37 7.49 7.66
N GLY A 9 -11.66 7.94 8.69
CA GLY A 9 -10.23 8.27 8.61
C GLY A 9 -9.36 7.07 8.27
N ARG A 10 -9.62 5.90 8.89
CA ARG A 10 -8.92 4.64 8.59
C ARG A 10 -9.13 4.20 7.14
N LYS A 11 -10.38 4.23 6.67
CA LYS A 11 -10.72 3.92 5.27
C LYS A 11 -10.09 4.90 4.28
N TRP A 12 -10.03 6.19 4.63
CA TRP A 12 -9.38 7.21 3.80
C TRP A 12 -7.87 6.99 3.69
N GLY A 13 -7.21 6.68 4.80
CA GLY A 13 -5.78 6.33 4.81
C GLY A 13 -5.48 5.15 3.89
N LEU A 14 -6.31 4.11 3.90
CA LEU A 14 -6.17 2.96 3.00
C LEU A 14 -6.34 3.34 1.52
N ARG A 15 -7.31 4.21 1.20
CA ARG A 15 -7.53 4.71 -0.18
C ARG A 15 -6.32 5.49 -0.68
N LEU A 16 -5.75 6.37 0.15
CA LEU A 16 -4.55 7.11 -0.20
C LEU A 16 -3.35 6.17 -0.39
N HIS A 17 -3.16 5.20 0.50
CA HIS A 17 -2.07 4.21 0.34
C HIS A 17 -2.23 3.45 -0.97
N LEU A 18 -3.43 2.98 -1.31
CA LEU A 18 -3.71 2.32 -2.59
C LEU A 18 -3.45 3.24 -3.79
N LEU A 19 -3.90 4.49 -3.74
CA LEU A 19 -3.68 5.47 -4.82
C LEU A 19 -2.20 5.68 -5.08
N PHE A 20 -1.41 5.96 -4.04
CA PHE A 20 0.04 6.18 -4.19
C PHE A 20 0.76 4.89 -4.58
N TYR A 21 0.33 3.73 -4.09
CA TYR A 21 0.86 2.45 -4.54
C TYR A 21 0.70 2.30 -6.06
N VAL A 22 -0.48 2.57 -6.61
CA VAL A 22 -0.71 2.47 -8.06
C VAL A 22 0.10 3.53 -8.82
N LEU A 23 0.02 4.81 -8.43
CA LEU A 23 0.70 5.90 -9.11
C LEU A 23 2.22 5.70 -9.14
N SER A 24 2.82 5.35 -8.01
CA SER A 24 4.26 5.16 -7.90
C SER A 24 4.75 3.94 -8.67
N ASN A 25 3.99 2.84 -8.71
CA ASN A 25 4.38 1.67 -9.51
C ASN A 25 4.23 1.94 -11.01
N VAL A 26 3.15 2.61 -11.45
CA VAL A 26 3.00 3.02 -12.85
C VAL A 26 4.14 3.94 -13.29
N ALA A 27 4.51 4.93 -12.46
CA ALA A 27 5.64 5.81 -12.74
C ALA A 27 6.95 5.02 -12.88
N GLN A 28 7.22 4.05 -11.99
CA GLN A 28 8.41 3.19 -12.08
C GLN A 28 8.42 2.35 -13.36
N VAL A 29 7.28 1.78 -13.76
CA VAL A 29 7.17 1.01 -15.02
C VAL A 29 7.42 1.90 -16.23
N ILE A 30 6.89 3.13 -16.24
CA ILE A 30 7.16 4.11 -17.31
C ILE A 30 8.65 4.43 -17.37
N VAL A 31 9.28 4.72 -16.23
CA VAL A 31 10.73 5.00 -16.18
C VAL A 31 11.54 3.81 -16.68
N TRP A 32 11.26 2.61 -16.20
CA TRP A 32 11.93 1.40 -16.69
C TRP A 32 11.73 1.24 -18.21
N ARG A 33 10.52 1.45 -18.71
CA ARG A 33 10.23 1.29 -20.14
C ARG A 33 10.97 2.30 -21.02
N LEU A 34 11.15 3.54 -20.54
CA LEU A 34 11.78 4.63 -21.28
C LEU A 34 13.31 4.58 -21.22
N TYR A 35 13.89 4.10 -20.12
CA TYR A 35 15.33 4.24 -19.87
C TYR A 35 16.08 2.91 -19.69
N ASP A 36 15.38 1.81 -19.43
CA ASP A 36 16.01 0.60 -18.90
C ASP A 36 15.33 -0.70 -19.42
N SER A 37 14.66 -0.62 -20.58
CA SER A 37 13.78 -1.71 -21.05
C SER A 37 14.51 -2.99 -21.44
N ASP A 38 15.81 -2.92 -21.69
CA ASP A 38 16.67 -4.06 -22.05
C ASP A 38 17.26 -4.74 -20.80
N HIS A 39 17.04 -4.17 -19.62
CA HIS A 39 17.52 -4.68 -18.34
C HIS A 39 16.42 -5.35 -17.53
N PHE A 40 16.82 -6.01 -16.45
CA PHE A 40 15.92 -6.66 -15.52
C PHE A 40 14.81 -5.70 -15.05
N PHE A 41 13.58 -6.21 -14.97
CA PHE A 41 12.40 -5.46 -14.56
C PHE A 41 12.40 -5.15 -13.05
N TRP A 42 13.25 -4.22 -12.64
CA TRP A 42 13.40 -3.79 -11.26
C TRP A 42 12.13 -3.21 -10.60
N PRO A 43 11.12 -2.65 -11.31
CA PRO A 43 9.87 -2.24 -10.66
C PRO A 43 9.15 -3.38 -9.93
N MET A 44 9.42 -4.64 -10.29
CA MET A 44 8.90 -5.82 -9.60
C MET A 44 9.14 -5.78 -8.09
N TRP A 45 10.32 -5.36 -7.64
CA TRP A 45 10.65 -5.34 -6.22
C TRP A 45 9.75 -4.37 -5.45
N SER A 46 9.55 -3.16 -5.98
CA SER A 46 8.62 -2.18 -5.40
C SER A 46 7.19 -2.69 -5.38
N ILE A 47 6.72 -3.28 -6.49
CA ILE A 47 5.36 -3.84 -6.58
C ILE A 47 5.15 -4.89 -5.49
N VAL A 48 6.09 -5.83 -5.33
CA VAL A 48 5.98 -6.93 -4.36
C VAL A 48 6.09 -6.42 -2.93
N PHE A 49 7.18 -5.74 -2.58
CA PHE A 49 7.43 -5.35 -1.19
C PHE A 49 6.45 -4.30 -0.68
N TRP A 50 6.11 -3.30 -1.50
CA TRP A 50 5.08 -2.33 -1.10
C TRP A 50 3.69 -2.95 -1.13
N GLY A 51 3.45 -3.94 -2.02
CA GLY A 51 2.19 -4.68 -2.07
C GLY A 51 1.93 -5.44 -0.77
N ILE A 52 2.98 -6.04 -0.19
CA ILE A 52 2.91 -6.65 1.14
C ILE A 52 2.51 -5.61 2.20
N GLY A 53 3.14 -4.43 2.20
CA GLY A 53 2.79 -3.34 3.11
C GLY A 53 1.35 -2.84 2.96
N LEU A 54 0.86 -2.72 1.72
CA LEU A 54 -0.54 -2.39 1.43
C LEU A 54 -1.49 -3.48 1.94
N GLY A 55 -1.12 -4.76 1.78
CA GLY A 55 -1.87 -5.89 2.32
C GLY A 55 -2.00 -5.84 3.85
N PHE A 56 -0.91 -5.54 4.56
CA PHE A 56 -0.96 -5.33 6.01
C PHE A 56 -1.81 -4.12 6.40
N HIS A 57 -1.76 -3.02 5.64
CA HIS A 57 -2.61 -1.86 5.90
C HIS A 57 -4.10 -2.18 5.71
N TYR A 58 -4.43 -2.90 4.63
CA TYR A 58 -5.79 -3.40 4.38
C TYR A 58 -6.27 -4.28 5.53
N TRP A 59 -5.44 -5.24 5.97
CA TRP A 59 -5.77 -6.11 7.08
C TRP A 59 -5.95 -5.33 8.39
N ALA A 60 -5.11 -4.31 8.65
CA ALA A 60 -5.24 -3.46 9.82
C ALA A 60 -6.52 -2.60 9.81
N VAL A 61 -7.06 -2.25 8.65
CA VAL A 61 -8.31 -1.49 8.55
C VAL A 61 -9.53 -2.39 8.71
N ILE A 62 -9.50 -3.61 8.19
CA ILE A 62 -10.66 -4.51 8.14
C ILE A 62 -10.74 -5.45 9.34
N SER A 63 -9.62 -5.76 10.00
CA SER A 63 -9.63 -6.64 11.17
C SER A 63 -10.59 -6.11 12.23
N PRO A 64 -11.55 -6.94 12.70
CA PRO A 64 -12.33 -6.60 13.87
C PRO A 64 -11.40 -6.42 15.07
N PRO A 65 -11.72 -5.50 16.00
CA PRO A 65 -10.99 -5.39 17.26
C PRO A 65 -10.98 -6.76 17.92
N ARG A 66 -9.78 -7.31 18.21
CA ARG A 66 -9.66 -8.58 18.93
C ARG A 66 -10.48 -8.47 20.21
N ALA A 67 -11.57 -9.22 20.30
CA ALA A 67 -12.38 -9.29 21.52
C ALA A 67 -11.43 -9.71 22.65
N LYS A 68 -11.34 -8.89 23.71
CA LYS A 68 -10.64 -9.31 24.92
C LYS A 68 -11.38 -10.54 25.43
N SER A 69 -10.76 -11.71 25.36
CA SER A 69 -11.21 -12.87 26.14
C SER A 69 -11.15 -12.44 27.60
N LEU A 70 -12.32 -12.39 28.23
CA LEU A 70 -12.50 -12.19 29.67
C LEU A 70 -11.78 -13.30 30.44
#